data_AF-A0A3N1GX91-F1
#
_entry.id   AF-A0A3N1GX91-F1
#
_cell.length_a   1.000
_cell.length_b   1.000
_cell.length_c   1.000
_cell.angle_alpha   90.00
_cell.angle_beta   90.00
_cell.angle_gamma   90.00
#
_symmetry.space_group_name_H-M   'P 1'
#
loop_
_entity.id
_entity.type
_entity.pdbx_description
1 polymer ?
#
loop_
_entity_poly.entity_id
_entity_poly.type
_entity_poly.pdbx_seq_one_letter_code
_entity_poly.pdbx_strand_id
1 'polypeptide(L)'
;MTWTGLHVRLSWAVEHVDAFIADALAPAMAAHRADGGLADWFYLRYWQTGPHLRVRVKDARVDLAAQLRDLVAAADFPVVEPDPDAFYTSIGAAPGAWLPHGDVRPAEYEPEVRRYGGPELLPLAEDVFCRSTEVAAAVLRVARTPTAKVNAAVELVMATTLAMKLDRLAASAWLRALAAGWRQAREPSTPPTVASHSAARRLHEAWATGLSARWDRLSTGATGVVAYWMAQVRPDVPPYVWASQLHMLLNRLGIGPDEERTLCWLVAATAAAPDGLAPFHEDGVTAADRRYLEASRFVPGVAAQLPREDAAAEAPSLWLGTVDLPPGDPPAGSLVEALRSRRTGRGADLGGPLDAGRLATLLWTAQGAFDDGHRPYPSAGARYSARLRLVALDVTGLAAGVYDVDEVGRRLVAVAPAPSAAELAATSMWFGPADSVPAGVEVAALPALLGLYVRFGALRRTYGLRAARLAFAEAGHLAQNLALVAASAGLSLGVLGGFYDDLAHDVFVLDGVDDTLVYLLPVGSPAGPEV
;
A
#
# COMPACT_ATOMS: atom_id res chain seq x y z
N MET A 1 7.91 -33.69 9.56
CA MET A 1 8.50 -32.88 8.49
C MET A 1 9.42 -31.90 9.15
N THR A 2 10.66 -31.80 8.69
CA THR A 2 11.67 -30.90 9.26
C THR A 2 12.25 -30.01 8.18
N TRP A 3 12.34 -28.71 8.46
CA TRP A 3 13.00 -27.74 7.59
C TRP A 3 14.44 -27.52 8.04
N THR A 4 15.39 -27.82 7.17
CA THR A 4 16.79 -27.44 7.35
C THR A 4 17.01 -26.09 6.70
N GLY A 5 17.51 -25.13 7.48
CA GLY A 5 17.77 -23.79 7.01
C GLY A 5 19.26 -23.49 6.85
N LEU A 6 19.65 -22.97 5.69
CA LEU A 6 21.00 -22.57 5.37
C LEU A 6 21.04 -21.14 4.84
N HIS A 7 22.01 -20.37 5.31
CA HIS A 7 22.23 -18.98 4.95
C HIS A 7 23.50 -18.89 4.13
N VAL A 8 23.39 -18.55 2.85
CA VAL A 8 24.48 -18.56 1.86
C VAL A 8 24.84 -17.11 1.49
N ARG A 9 25.99 -16.62 1.96
CA ARG A 9 26.43 -15.22 1.76
C ARG A 9 26.97 -15.02 0.34
N LEU A 10 26.36 -14.10 -0.40
CA LEU A 10 26.66 -13.85 -1.81
C LEU A 10 26.90 -12.35 -2.05
N SER A 11 28.15 -11.92 -1.92
CA SER A 11 28.57 -10.59 -2.34
C SER A 11 28.81 -10.52 -3.86
N TRP A 12 27.77 -10.79 -4.64
CA TRP A 12 27.79 -10.72 -6.11
C TRP A 12 26.80 -9.67 -6.61
N ALA A 13 27.00 -9.19 -7.83
CA ALA A 13 25.99 -8.40 -8.54
C ALA A 13 24.69 -9.21 -8.73
N VAL A 14 23.54 -8.54 -8.81
CA VAL A 14 22.22 -9.19 -8.83
C VAL A 14 22.11 -10.18 -9.98
N GLU A 15 22.63 -9.84 -11.16
CA GLU A 15 22.67 -10.68 -12.35
C GLU A 15 23.49 -11.96 -12.17
N HIS A 16 24.55 -11.93 -11.36
CA HIS A 16 25.36 -13.10 -11.04
C HIS A 16 24.67 -13.98 -10.00
N VAL A 17 23.96 -13.38 -9.04
CA VAL A 17 23.08 -14.14 -8.13
C VAL A 17 21.94 -14.80 -8.91
N ASP A 18 21.33 -14.10 -9.87
CA ASP A 18 20.30 -14.62 -10.76
C ASP A 18 20.83 -15.82 -11.56
N ALA A 19 22.05 -15.71 -12.10
CA ALA A 19 22.73 -16.79 -12.80
C ALA A 19 23.04 -17.99 -11.91
N PHE A 20 23.63 -17.76 -10.73
CA PHE A 20 23.89 -18.81 -9.74
C PHE A 20 22.63 -19.59 -9.38
N ILE A 21 21.52 -18.90 -9.15
CA ILE A 21 20.23 -19.55 -8.83
C ILE A 21 19.77 -20.44 -9.99
N ALA A 22 19.74 -19.89 -11.21
CA ALA A 22 19.16 -20.57 -12.37
C ALA A 22 20.01 -21.74 -12.90
N ASP A 23 21.34 -21.61 -12.82
CA ASP A 23 22.30 -22.45 -13.53
C ASP A 23 23.08 -23.41 -12.62
N ALA A 24 23.19 -23.11 -11.31
CA ALA A 24 23.91 -23.96 -10.36
C ALA A 24 23.00 -24.48 -9.24
N LEU A 25 22.38 -23.58 -8.48
CA LEU A 25 21.60 -23.95 -7.29
C LEU A 25 20.36 -24.78 -7.66
N ALA A 26 19.50 -24.27 -8.55
CA ALA A 26 18.26 -24.98 -8.89
C ALA A 26 18.50 -26.35 -9.54
N PRO A 27 19.45 -26.52 -10.48
CA PRO A 27 19.81 -27.85 -10.99
C PRO A 27 20.34 -28.81 -9.91
N ALA A 28 21.18 -28.32 -8.98
CA ALA A 28 21.69 -29.15 -7.88
C ALA A 28 20.57 -29.61 -6.94
N MET A 29 19.66 -28.72 -6.57
CA MET A 29 18.50 -29.09 -5.73
C MET A 29 17.56 -30.06 -6.45
N ALA A 30 17.37 -29.90 -7.77
CA ALA A 30 16.58 -30.83 -8.57
C ALA A 30 17.21 -32.23 -8.62
N ALA A 31 18.53 -32.33 -8.75
CA ALA A 31 19.25 -33.60 -8.70
C ALA A 31 19.08 -34.29 -7.33
N HIS A 32 19.28 -33.56 -6.22
CA HIS A 32 19.05 -34.13 -4.88
C HIS A 32 17.61 -34.56 -4.65
N ARG A 33 16.61 -33.85 -5.21
CA ARG A 33 15.21 -34.26 -5.14
C ARG A 33 14.96 -35.56 -5.90
N ALA A 34 15.52 -35.68 -7.11
CA ALA A 34 15.39 -36.88 -7.94
C ALA A 34 16.02 -38.12 -7.28
N ASP A 35 17.14 -37.93 -6.58
CA ASP A 35 17.86 -39.00 -5.88
C ASP A 35 17.31 -39.28 -4.46
N GLY A 36 16.23 -38.59 -4.05
CA GLY A 36 15.61 -38.76 -2.72
C GLY A 36 16.42 -38.19 -1.56
N GLY A 37 17.39 -37.31 -1.84
CA GLY A 37 18.21 -36.60 -0.87
C GLY A 37 17.49 -35.44 -0.17
N LEU A 38 16.40 -34.94 -0.73
CA LEU A 38 15.48 -33.97 -0.12
C LEU A 38 14.06 -34.15 -0.66
N ALA A 39 13.05 -33.70 0.09
CA ALA A 39 11.65 -33.75 -0.35
C ALA A 39 11.27 -32.55 -1.24
N ASP A 40 11.63 -31.35 -0.79
CA ASP A 40 11.40 -30.09 -1.51
C ASP A 40 12.30 -28.97 -0.98
N TRP A 41 12.29 -27.82 -1.63
CA TRP A 41 13.09 -26.68 -1.20
C TRP A 41 12.52 -25.35 -1.68
N PHE A 42 12.89 -24.29 -0.98
CA PHE A 42 12.70 -22.93 -1.45
C PHE A 42 13.88 -22.05 -1.05
N TYR A 43 13.95 -20.87 -1.66
CA TYR A 43 14.89 -19.83 -1.25
C TYR A 43 14.20 -18.48 -1.16
N LEU A 44 14.82 -17.55 -0.44
CA LEU A 44 14.52 -16.13 -0.53
C LEU A 44 15.82 -15.32 -0.47
N ARG A 45 15.78 -14.10 -0.99
CA ARG A 45 16.88 -13.14 -0.96
C ARG A 45 16.75 -12.26 0.28
N TYR A 46 17.87 -12.01 0.96
CA TYR A 46 17.86 -11.38 2.26
C TYR A 46 19.15 -10.58 2.55
N TRP A 47 19.13 -9.73 3.57
CA TRP A 47 20.13 -8.64 3.72
C TRP A 47 20.70 -8.43 5.13
N GLN A 48 20.11 -8.96 6.20
CA GLN A 48 20.45 -8.63 7.61
C GLN A 48 21.93 -8.80 8.01
N THR A 49 22.70 -9.61 7.30
CA THR A 49 24.13 -9.74 7.56
C THR A 49 24.95 -9.70 6.28
N GLY A 50 24.67 -8.69 5.45
CA GLY A 50 25.06 -8.63 4.06
C GLY A 50 24.12 -9.44 3.14
N PRO A 51 24.26 -9.30 1.82
CA PRO A 51 23.43 -9.97 0.82
C PRO A 51 23.60 -11.50 0.89
N HIS A 52 22.48 -12.22 0.96
CA HIS A 52 22.49 -13.67 1.01
C HIS A 52 21.20 -14.32 0.52
N LEU A 53 21.31 -15.61 0.22
CA LEU A 53 20.16 -16.50 0.07
C LEU A 53 19.89 -17.22 1.39
N ARG A 54 18.62 -17.24 1.80
CA ARG A 54 18.15 -18.21 2.80
C ARG A 54 17.58 -19.40 2.04
N VAL A 55 18.33 -20.48 1.99
CA VAL A 55 17.92 -21.76 1.39
C VAL A 55 17.26 -22.60 2.48
N ARG A 56 16.03 -23.04 2.23
CA ARG A 56 15.26 -23.91 3.12
C ARG A 56 14.98 -25.22 2.42
N VAL A 57 15.34 -26.33 3.06
CA VAL A 57 15.20 -27.67 2.48
C VAL A 57 14.36 -28.54 3.39
N LYS A 58 13.36 -29.20 2.80
CA LYS A 58 12.42 -30.07 3.49
C LYS A 58 12.95 -31.49 3.52
N ASP A 59 12.99 -32.08 4.72
CA ASP A 59 13.38 -33.46 4.98
C ASP A 59 14.75 -33.83 4.35
N ALA A 60 15.75 -32.96 4.55
CA ALA A 60 17.09 -33.12 4.01
C ALA A 60 17.80 -34.38 4.56
N ARG A 61 18.43 -35.15 3.67
CA ARG A 61 19.20 -36.38 3.98
C ARG A 61 20.66 -36.29 3.52
N VAL A 62 21.08 -35.13 3.03
CA VAL A 62 22.42 -34.85 2.50
C VAL A 62 23.06 -33.68 3.25
N ASP A 63 24.39 -33.66 3.35
CA ASP A 63 25.12 -32.50 3.87
C ASP A 63 25.17 -31.38 2.81
N LEU A 64 24.12 -30.57 2.83
CA LEU A 64 23.94 -29.49 1.87
C LEU A 64 24.86 -28.29 2.16
N ALA A 65 25.38 -28.14 3.38
CA ALA A 65 26.20 -26.99 3.72
C ALA A 65 27.54 -27.01 2.98
N ALA A 66 28.21 -28.17 2.93
CA ALA A 66 29.43 -28.35 2.17
C ALA A 66 29.19 -28.14 0.66
N GLN A 67 28.15 -28.77 0.13
CA GLN A 67 27.80 -28.66 -1.30
C GLN A 67 27.50 -27.22 -1.72
N LEU A 68 26.80 -26.44 -0.89
CA LEU A 68 26.54 -25.04 -1.20
C LEU A 68 27.83 -24.20 -1.23
N ARG A 69 28.81 -24.49 -0.36
CA ARG A 69 30.13 -23.82 -0.42
C ARG A 69 30.84 -24.16 -1.72
N ASP A 70 30.82 -25.43 -2.11
CA ASP A 70 31.46 -25.90 -3.34
C ASP A 70 30.80 -25.28 -4.58
N LEU A 71 29.47 -25.18 -4.60
CA LEU A 71 28.73 -24.53 -5.68
C LEU A 71 29.08 -23.03 -5.78
N VAL A 72 29.19 -22.33 -4.65
CA VAL A 72 29.57 -20.91 -4.64
C VAL A 72 31.00 -20.74 -5.13
N ALA A 73 31.94 -21.57 -4.66
CA ALA A 73 33.33 -21.53 -5.10
C ALA A 73 33.49 -21.86 -6.59
N ALA A 74 32.65 -22.75 -7.14
CA ALA A 74 32.69 -23.15 -8.53
C ALA A 74 32.08 -22.11 -9.50
N ALA A 75 31.23 -21.20 -9.02
CA ALA A 75 30.54 -20.23 -9.85
C ALA A 75 31.45 -19.10 -10.39
N ASP A 76 32.59 -18.85 -9.72
CA ASP A 76 33.67 -17.93 -10.13
C ASP A 76 33.21 -16.54 -10.65
N PHE A 77 32.13 -15.99 -10.08
CA PHE A 77 31.67 -14.65 -10.41
C PHE A 77 32.48 -13.58 -9.66
N PRO A 78 32.69 -12.38 -10.26
CA PRO A 78 33.33 -11.26 -9.57
C PRO A 78 32.64 -10.90 -8.26
N VAL A 79 33.40 -10.94 -7.17
CA VAL A 79 32.95 -10.51 -5.84
C VAL A 79 32.86 -9.00 -5.82
N VAL A 80 31.68 -8.49 -5.50
CA VAL A 80 31.45 -7.08 -5.18
C VAL A 80 31.79 -6.91 -3.71
N GLU A 81 32.71 -6.02 -3.37
CA GLU A 81 32.98 -5.60 -1.99
C GLU A 81 32.20 -4.32 -1.70
N PRO A 82 30.92 -4.40 -1.28
CA PRO A 82 30.17 -3.21 -0.94
C PRO A 82 30.70 -2.64 0.38
N ASP A 83 30.68 -1.32 0.49
CA ASP A 83 30.69 -0.64 1.78
C ASP A 83 29.41 -1.04 2.53
N PRO A 84 29.51 -1.72 3.70
CA PRO A 84 28.36 -2.15 4.48
C PRO A 84 27.41 -0.99 4.81
N ASP A 85 27.93 0.18 5.14
CA ASP A 85 27.11 1.33 5.54
C ASP A 85 26.33 1.87 4.34
N ALA A 86 26.99 1.97 3.18
CA ALA A 86 26.33 2.35 1.93
C ALA A 86 25.24 1.32 1.53
N PHE A 87 25.51 0.02 1.69
CA PHE A 87 24.54 -1.03 1.40
C PHE A 87 23.29 -0.92 2.27
N TYR A 88 23.44 -0.88 3.60
CA TYR A 88 22.29 -0.79 4.51
C TYR A 88 21.50 0.51 4.30
N THR A 89 22.19 1.63 4.04
CA THR A 89 21.55 2.90 3.68
C THR A 89 20.72 2.77 2.40
N SER A 90 21.26 2.13 1.36
CA SER A 90 20.57 1.97 0.07
C SER A 90 19.26 1.18 0.13
N ILE A 91 19.11 0.31 1.13
CA ILE A 91 17.91 -0.50 1.35
C ILE A 91 17.05 0.03 2.49
N GLY A 92 17.39 1.19 3.06
CA GLY A 92 16.68 1.80 4.19
C GLY A 92 16.78 1.03 5.51
N ALA A 93 17.85 0.25 5.69
CA ALA A 93 18.08 -0.55 6.89
C ALA A 93 19.16 0.06 7.81
N ALA A 94 19.11 -0.26 9.10
CA ALA A 94 20.18 0.06 10.03
C ALA A 94 21.41 -0.83 9.78
N PRO A 95 22.64 -0.33 9.99
CA PRO A 95 23.86 -1.14 9.88
C PRO A 95 23.83 -2.38 10.78
N GLY A 96 24.35 -3.48 10.27
CA GLY A 96 24.36 -4.78 10.95
C GLY A 96 25.64 -5.58 10.70
N ALA A 97 25.81 -6.68 11.43
CA ALA A 97 26.98 -7.55 11.31
C ALA A 97 27.19 -8.01 9.86
N TRP A 98 28.41 -7.96 9.34
CA TRP A 98 28.71 -8.34 7.96
C TRP A 98 29.45 -9.68 7.91
N LEU A 99 28.97 -10.64 7.11
CA LEU A 99 29.61 -11.94 6.93
C LEU A 99 30.24 -12.07 5.54
N PRO A 100 31.37 -12.80 5.42
CA PRO A 100 32.12 -12.83 4.17
C PRO A 100 31.41 -13.63 3.07
N HIS A 101 31.74 -13.31 1.82
CA HIS A 101 31.30 -14.06 0.64
C HIS A 101 31.62 -15.56 0.77
N GLY A 102 30.70 -16.42 0.36
CA GLY A 102 30.86 -17.88 0.42
C GLY A 102 30.63 -18.50 1.80
N ASP A 103 30.40 -17.70 2.84
CA ASP A 103 30.02 -18.23 4.16
C ASP A 103 28.63 -18.90 4.10
N VAL A 104 28.57 -20.13 4.61
CA VAL A 104 27.35 -20.94 4.68
C VAL A 104 27.12 -21.39 6.11
N ARG A 105 26.05 -20.88 6.73
CA ARG A 105 25.71 -21.17 8.13
C ARG A 105 24.33 -21.83 8.27
N PRO A 106 24.18 -22.78 9.19
CA PRO A 106 22.86 -23.24 9.59
C PRO A 106 22.09 -22.10 10.26
N ALA A 107 20.79 -22.05 10.01
CA ALA A 107 19.88 -21.10 10.64
C ALA A 107 18.53 -21.77 10.87
N GLU A 108 17.96 -21.55 12.04
CA GLU A 108 16.63 -22.06 12.38
C GLU A 108 15.57 -21.51 11.40
N TYR A 109 14.59 -22.35 11.11
CA TYR A 109 13.41 -21.96 10.36
C TYR A 109 12.26 -21.70 11.34
N GLU A 110 11.95 -20.42 11.52
CA GLU A 110 10.79 -19.96 12.27
C GLU A 110 9.67 -19.60 11.29
N PRO A 111 8.56 -20.36 11.23
CA PRO A 111 7.48 -20.08 10.29
C PRO A 111 6.68 -18.82 10.67
N GLU A 112 6.37 -17.97 9.69
CA GLU A 112 5.54 -16.77 9.87
C GLU A 112 4.04 -17.10 9.87
N VAL A 113 3.60 -17.91 10.85
CA VAL A 113 2.24 -18.50 10.93
C VAL A 113 1.13 -17.46 10.69
N ARG A 114 1.20 -16.30 11.35
CA ARG A 114 0.15 -15.27 11.26
C ARG A 114 0.07 -14.62 9.87
N ARG A 115 1.22 -14.33 9.25
CA ARG A 115 1.32 -13.68 7.93
C ARG A 115 0.65 -14.54 6.84
N TYR A 116 0.77 -15.86 6.97
CA TYR A 116 0.28 -16.83 6.00
C TYR A 116 -1.05 -17.50 6.39
N GLY A 117 -1.87 -16.82 7.19
CA GLY A 117 -3.25 -17.22 7.42
C GLY A 117 -3.48 -18.23 8.54
N GLY A 118 -2.51 -18.40 9.43
CA GLY A 118 -2.61 -19.25 10.60
C GLY A 118 -2.07 -20.67 10.38
N PRO A 119 -2.11 -21.53 11.41
CA PRO A 119 -1.53 -22.87 11.37
C PRO A 119 -2.12 -23.77 10.29
N GLU A 120 -3.39 -23.58 9.94
CA GLU A 120 -4.11 -24.39 8.94
C GLU A 120 -3.66 -24.10 7.50
N LEU A 121 -3.33 -22.84 7.20
CA LEU A 121 -2.88 -22.41 5.88
C LEU A 121 -1.37 -22.45 5.70
N LEU A 122 -0.60 -22.57 6.79
CA LEU A 122 0.87 -22.62 6.73
C LEU A 122 1.41 -23.76 5.82
N PRO A 123 0.92 -25.02 5.88
CA PRO A 123 1.41 -26.07 4.99
C PRO A 123 1.19 -25.77 3.50
N LEU A 124 0.06 -25.13 3.17
CA LEU A 124 -0.21 -24.66 1.81
C LEU A 124 0.76 -23.54 1.43
N ALA A 125 1.01 -22.60 2.34
CA ALA A 125 1.94 -21.51 2.09
C ALA A 125 3.37 -22.01 1.84
N GLU A 126 3.83 -22.97 2.63
CA GLU A 126 5.12 -23.65 2.46
C GLU A 126 5.22 -24.40 1.13
N ASP A 127 4.14 -25.06 0.69
CA ASP A 127 4.10 -25.67 -0.64
C ASP A 127 4.25 -24.61 -1.74
N VAL A 128 3.48 -23.53 -1.67
CA VAL A 128 3.57 -22.39 -2.61
C VAL A 128 4.95 -21.75 -2.61
N PHE A 129 5.69 -21.72 -1.49
CA PHE A 129 7.08 -21.26 -1.46
C PHE A 129 7.99 -22.11 -2.35
N CYS A 130 7.79 -23.42 -2.38
CA CYS A 130 8.53 -24.33 -3.25
C CYS A 130 8.12 -24.15 -4.71
N ARG A 131 6.81 -24.11 -5.00
CA ARG A 131 6.31 -23.93 -6.37
C ARG A 131 6.74 -22.58 -6.96
N SER A 132 6.70 -21.50 -6.17
CA SER A 132 7.18 -20.17 -6.58
C SER A 132 8.71 -20.13 -6.78
N THR A 133 9.48 -20.94 -6.05
CA THR A 133 10.91 -21.14 -6.33
C THR A 133 11.16 -21.78 -7.69
N GLU A 134 10.35 -22.78 -8.07
CA GLU A 134 10.43 -23.39 -9.41
C GLU A 134 10.08 -22.38 -10.52
N VAL A 135 9.01 -21.59 -10.32
CA VAL A 135 8.64 -20.49 -11.23
C VAL A 135 9.77 -19.49 -11.36
N ALA A 136 10.32 -19.02 -10.25
CA ALA A 136 11.40 -18.04 -10.25
C ALA A 136 12.65 -18.56 -10.95
N ALA A 137 13.09 -19.79 -10.66
CA ALA A 137 14.25 -20.39 -11.32
C ALA A 137 14.05 -20.54 -12.84
N ALA A 138 12.86 -20.93 -13.28
CA ALA A 138 12.52 -21.02 -14.70
C ALA A 138 12.52 -19.64 -15.39
N VAL A 139 11.98 -18.61 -14.73
CA VAL A 139 12.02 -17.23 -15.24
C VAL A 139 13.46 -16.72 -15.32
N LEU A 140 14.24 -16.85 -14.24
CA LEU A 140 15.63 -16.38 -14.20
C LEU A 140 16.51 -17.07 -15.25
N ARG A 141 16.19 -18.30 -15.67
CA ARG A 141 16.91 -19.00 -16.73
C ARG A 141 16.78 -18.30 -18.09
N VAL A 142 15.64 -17.67 -18.36
CA VAL A 142 15.30 -17.08 -19.67
C VAL A 142 15.39 -15.55 -19.64
N ALA A 143 14.92 -14.93 -18.57
CA ALA A 143 14.85 -13.48 -18.39
C ALA A 143 16.15 -12.91 -17.79
N ARG A 144 17.24 -12.98 -18.56
CA ARG A 144 18.60 -12.58 -18.11
C ARG A 144 18.87 -11.08 -18.10
N THR A 145 17.93 -10.26 -18.57
CA THR A 145 18.05 -8.80 -18.55
C THR A 145 17.06 -8.17 -17.57
N PRO A 146 17.37 -7.01 -16.97
CA PRO A 146 16.44 -6.31 -16.08
C PRO A 146 15.05 -6.10 -16.72
N THR A 147 15.02 -5.68 -17.99
CA THR A 147 13.77 -5.46 -18.74
C THR A 147 12.98 -6.76 -18.96
N ALA A 148 13.65 -7.86 -19.28
CA ALA A 148 12.96 -9.15 -19.44
C ALA A 148 12.38 -9.64 -18.10
N LYS A 149 13.10 -9.42 -17.00
CA LYS A 149 12.69 -9.80 -15.65
C LYS A 149 11.47 -9.00 -15.17
N VAL A 150 11.50 -7.68 -15.38
CA VAL A 150 10.36 -6.78 -15.12
C VAL A 150 9.13 -7.21 -15.94
N ASN A 151 9.30 -7.55 -17.22
CA ASN A 151 8.19 -8.03 -18.05
C ASN A 151 7.59 -9.35 -17.53
N ALA A 152 8.43 -10.30 -17.13
CA ALA A 152 7.98 -11.55 -16.54
C ALA A 152 7.26 -11.32 -15.20
N ALA A 153 7.78 -10.42 -14.36
CA ALA A 153 7.14 -10.02 -13.11
C ALA A 153 5.76 -9.41 -13.34
N VAL A 154 5.62 -8.49 -14.31
CA VAL A 154 4.32 -7.91 -14.71
C VAL A 154 3.32 -9.01 -15.09
N GLU A 155 3.73 -9.99 -15.91
CA GLU A 155 2.87 -11.11 -16.29
C GLU A 155 2.48 -11.98 -15.09
N LEU A 156 3.39 -12.23 -14.14
CA LEU A 156 3.10 -12.99 -12.93
C LEU A 156 2.16 -12.25 -11.98
N VAL A 157 2.27 -10.91 -11.87
CA VAL A 157 1.30 -10.09 -11.11
C VAL A 157 -0.09 -10.19 -11.74
N MET A 158 -0.21 -9.98 -13.05
CA MET A 158 -1.49 -10.13 -13.78
C MET A 158 -2.07 -11.54 -13.67
N ALA A 159 -1.22 -12.56 -13.78
CA ALA A 159 -1.62 -13.96 -13.66
C ALA A 159 -2.15 -14.29 -12.26
N THR A 160 -1.54 -13.70 -11.22
CA THR A 160 -1.98 -13.88 -9.83
C THR A 160 -3.39 -13.32 -9.64
N THR A 161 -3.67 -12.09 -10.10
CA THR A 161 -5.01 -11.49 -9.96
C THR A 161 -6.08 -12.27 -10.74
N LEU A 162 -5.77 -12.71 -11.95
CA LEU A 162 -6.65 -13.56 -12.76
C LEU A 162 -6.94 -14.91 -12.10
N ALA A 163 -5.93 -15.54 -11.51
CA ALA A 163 -6.08 -16.84 -10.86
C ALA A 163 -6.82 -16.75 -9.52
N MET A 164 -6.71 -15.61 -8.82
CA MET A 164 -7.57 -15.24 -7.68
C MET A 164 -9.03 -14.94 -8.08
N LYS A 165 -9.36 -14.95 -9.38
CA LYS A 165 -10.69 -14.64 -9.93
C LYS A 165 -11.13 -13.20 -9.68
N LEU A 166 -10.18 -12.28 -9.57
CA LEU A 166 -10.47 -10.85 -9.48
C LEU A 166 -10.81 -10.32 -10.89
N ASP A 167 -11.89 -9.56 -10.99
CA ASP A 167 -12.10 -8.72 -12.16
C ASP A 167 -11.09 -7.55 -12.18
N ARG A 168 -11.07 -6.77 -13.25
CA ARG A 168 -10.10 -5.67 -13.38
C ARG A 168 -10.23 -4.62 -12.27
N LEU A 169 -11.44 -4.35 -11.79
CA LEU A 169 -11.67 -3.36 -10.72
C LEU A 169 -11.12 -3.87 -9.39
N ALA A 170 -11.50 -5.09 -9.01
CA ALA A 170 -11.04 -5.75 -7.80
C ALA A 170 -9.51 -5.99 -7.81
N ALA A 171 -8.96 -6.32 -8.98
CA ALA A 171 -7.52 -6.44 -9.15
C ALA A 171 -6.80 -5.10 -8.95
N SER A 172 -7.35 -4.00 -9.48
CA SER A 172 -6.80 -2.66 -9.28
C SER A 172 -6.80 -2.27 -7.80
N ALA A 173 -7.93 -2.44 -7.11
CA ALA A 173 -8.07 -2.15 -5.69
C ALA A 173 -7.09 -2.99 -4.84
N TRP A 174 -7.02 -4.31 -5.08
CA TRP A 174 -6.12 -5.21 -4.35
C TRP A 174 -4.64 -4.87 -4.56
N LEU A 175 -4.22 -4.58 -5.78
CA LEU A 175 -2.84 -4.22 -6.09
C LEU A 175 -2.44 -2.86 -5.53
N ARG A 176 -3.35 -1.88 -5.53
CA ARG A 176 -3.13 -0.58 -4.90
C ARG A 176 -3.03 -0.69 -3.38
N ALA A 177 -3.91 -1.49 -2.76
CA ALA A 177 -3.84 -1.80 -1.34
C ALA A 177 -2.53 -2.53 -0.97
N LEU A 178 -2.07 -3.48 -1.80
CA LEU A 178 -0.79 -4.16 -1.61
C LEU A 178 0.38 -3.16 -1.68
N ALA A 179 0.39 -2.28 -2.68
CA ALA A 179 1.43 -1.26 -2.83
C ALA A 179 1.49 -0.29 -1.63
N ALA A 180 0.33 0.19 -1.15
CA ALA A 180 0.26 1.09 0.01
C ALA A 180 0.54 0.35 1.33
N GLY A 181 0.18 -0.93 1.42
CA GLY A 181 0.38 -1.81 2.58
C GLY A 181 1.85 -2.01 2.96
N TRP A 182 2.80 -1.72 2.06
CA TRP A 182 4.22 -1.67 2.37
C TRP A 182 4.56 -0.71 3.52
N ARG A 183 3.75 0.32 3.77
CA ARG A 183 3.89 1.20 4.95
C ARG A 183 3.63 0.50 6.28
N GLN A 184 2.91 -0.62 6.26
CA GLN A 184 2.62 -1.45 7.41
C GLN A 184 3.64 -2.59 7.56
N ALA A 185 4.46 -2.81 6.53
CA ALA A 185 5.48 -3.86 6.54
C ALA A 185 6.60 -3.51 7.52
N ARG A 186 7.15 -4.55 8.17
CA ARG A 186 8.34 -4.42 9.02
C ARG A 186 9.63 -4.37 8.22
N GLU A 187 9.56 -4.71 6.94
CA GLU A 187 10.70 -4.74 6.04
C GLU A 187 10.98 -3.31 5.55
N PRO A 188 12.26 -2.88 5.50
CA PRO A 188 12.63 -1.60 4.93
C PRO A 188 12.12 -1.45 3.49
N SER A 189 11.46 -0.33 3.20
CA SER A 189 11.08 0.06 1.84
C SER A 189 11.19 1.57 1.72
N THR A 190 11.59 2.05 0.54
CA THR A 190 11.64 3.48 0.27
C THR A 190 10.23 3.95 -0.10
N PRO A 191 9.73 5.03 0.51
CA PRO A 191 8.50 5.64 0.09
C PRO A 191 8.55 6.11 -1.37
N PRO A 192 7.40 6.10 -2.06
CA PRO A 192 7.35 6.55 -3.44
C PRO A 192 7.58 8.06 -3.52
N THR A 193 8.41 8.47 -4.48
CA THR A 193 8.70 9.88 -4.76
C THR A 193 7.87 10.40 -5.92
N VAL A 194 7.71 11.72 -6.03
CA VAL A 194 7.11 12.38 -7.21
C VAL A 194 7.77 11.93 -8.50
N ALA A 195 9.10 11.78 -8.51
CA ALA A 195 9.86 11.34 -9.67
C ALA A 195 9.51 9.88 -10.05
N SER A 196 9.46 8.98 -9.07
CA SER A 196 9.09 7.57 -9.29
C SER A 196 7.66 7.41 -9.81
N HIS A 197 6.69 8.13 -9.25
CA HIS A 197 5.30 8.12 -9.75
C HIS A 197 5.20 8.70 -11.15
N SER A 198 5.89 9.80 -11.42
CA SER A 198 5.89 10.41 -12.75
C SER A 198 6.51 9.47 -13.79
N ALA A 199 7.55 8.72 -13.43
CA ALA A 199 8.15 7.72 -14.29
C ALA A 199 7.20 6.54 -14.55
N ALA A 200 6.57 6.00 -13.49
CA ALA A 200 5.58 4.93 -13.61
C ALA A 200 4.39 5.34 -14.49
N ARG A 201 3.89 6.57 -14.32
CA ARG A 201 2.81 7.13 -15.14
C ARG A 201 3.19 7.25 -16.61
N ARG A 202 4.38 7.80 -16.92
CA ARG A 202 4.87 7.84 -18.31
C ARG A 202 4.98 6.44 -18.92
N LEU A 203 5.40 5.46 -18.12
CA LEU A 203 5.47 4.07 -18.54
C LEU A 203 4.09 3.51 -18.88
N HIS A 204 3.09 3.78 -18.02
CA HIS A 204 1.72 3.39 -18.27
C HIS A 204 1.18 4.06 -19.54
N GLU A 205 1.34 5.38 -19.69
CA GLU A 205 0.90 6.11 -20.89
C GLU A 205 1.53 5.55 -22.17
N ALA A 206 2.81 5.17 -22.12
CA ALA A 206 3.50 4.58 -23.27
C ALA A 206 3.05 3.14 -23.58
N TRP A 207 2.72 2.33 -22.57
CA TRP A 207 2.57 0.88 -22.72
C TRP A 207 1.16 0.33 -22.42
N ALA A 208 0.19 1.18 -22.05
CA ALA A 208 -1.15 0.77 -21.60
C ALA A 208 -1.83 -0.22 -22.56
N THR A 209 -1.85 0.07 -23.87
CA THR A 209 -2.45 -0.82 -24.88
C THR A 209 -1.78 -2.20 -24.91
N GLY A 210 -0.44 -2.23 -24.86
CA GLY A 210 0.32 -3.49 -24.88
C GLY A 210 0.14 -4.31 -23.59
N LEU A 211 0.10 -3.64 -22.44
CA LEU A 211 -0.17 -4.26 -21.15
C LEU A 211 -1.61 -4.78 -21.06
N SER A 212 -2.59 -4.03 -21.58
CA SER A 212 -3.99 -4.47 -21.63
C SER A 212 -4.16 -5.69 -22.54
N ALA A 213 -3.57 -5.67 -23.75
CA ALA A 213 -3.58 -6.82 -24.65
C ALA A 213 -2.91 -8.07 -24.04
N ARG A 214 -1.86 -7.87 -23.23
CA ARG A 214 -1.21 -8.95 -22.47
C ARG A 214 -2.15 -9.52 -21.41
N TRP A 215 -2.84 -8.67 -20.65
CA TRP A 215 -3.87 -9.09 -19.70
C TRP A 215 -4.95 -9.94 -20.38
N ASP A 216 -5.46 -9.50 -21.52
CA ASP A 216 -6.51 -10.21 -22.25
C ASP A 216 -6.02 -11.58 -22.76
N ARG A 217 -4.78 -11.68 -23.23
CA ARG A 217 -4.18 -12.99 -23.59
C ARG A 217 -4.11 -13.92 -22.37
N LEU A 218 -3.65 -13.43 -21.23
CA LEU A 218 -3.58 -14.24 -20.00
C LEU A 218 -4.97 -14.70 -19.54
N SER A 219 -6.00 -13.86 -19.74
CA SER A 219 -7.38 -14.20 -19.39
C SER A 219 -8.00 -15.30 -20.25
N THR A 220 -7.56 -15.44 -21.51
CA THR A 220 -8.04 -16.46 -22.44
C THR A 220 -7.24 -17.76 -22.38
N GLY A 221 -5.98 -17.70 -21.96
CA GLY A 221 -5.18 -18.88 -21.65
C GLY A 221 -3.70 -18.54 -21.49
N ALA A 222 -3.19 -18.66 -20.27
CA ALA A 222 -1.75 -18.63 -20.02
C ALA A 222 -1.07 -19.93 -20.50
N THR A 223 0.23 -19.86 -20.79
CA THR A 223 1.05 -21.02 -21.15
C THR A 223 2.33 -21.07 -20.32
N GLY A 224 3.04 -22.20 -20.38
CA GLY A 224 4.36 -22.36 -19.76
C GLY A 224 4.37 -22.09 -18.26
N VAL A 225 5.40 -21.37 -17.80
CA VAL A 225 5.61 -21.09 -16.38
C VAL A 225 4.50 -20.23 -15.76
N VAL A 226 3.88 -19.35 -16.55
CA VAL A 226 2.78 -18.51 -16.08
C VAL A 226 1.53 -19.35 -15.83
N ALA A 227 1.21 -20.28 -16.73
CA ALA A 227 0.11 -21.23 -16.51
C ALA A 227 0.36 -22.12 -15.28
N TYR A 228 1.61 -22.58 -15.12
CA TYR A 228 2.00 -23.35 -13.95
C TYR A 228 1.78 -22.56 -12.65
N TRP A 229 2.17 -21.28 -12.61
CA TRP A 229 1.93 -20.40 -11.47
C TRP A 229 0.44 -20.21 -11.18
N MET A 230 -0.37 -19.91 -12.21
CA MET A 230 -1.81 -19.73 -12.04
C MET A 230 -2.49 -20.97 -11.44
N ALA A 231 -2.01 -22.18 -11.77
CA ALA A 231 -2.54 -23.42 -11.22
C ALA A 231 -2.23 -23.60 -9.70
N GLN A 232 -1.25 -22.89 -9.16
CA GLN A 232 -0.93 -22.90 -7.73
C GLN A 232 -1.79 -21.90 -6.94
N VAL A 233 -2.39 -20.93 -7.63
CA VAL A 233 -3.19 -19.88 -6.98
C VAL A 233 -4.58 -20.39 -6.63
N ARG A 234 -4.96 -20.20 -5.37
CA ARG A 234 -6.17 -20.73 -4.75
C ARG A 234 -7.12 -19.59 -4.37
N PRO A 235 -8.24 -19.40 -5.08
CA PRO A 235 -9.13 -18.26 -4.84
C PRO A 235 -9.88 -18.34 -3.50
N ASP A 236 -9.91 -19.52 -2.88
CA ASP A 236 -10.48 -19.76 -1.55
C ASP A 236 -9.56 -19.29 -0.39
N VAL A 237 -8.31 -18.94 -0.67
CA VAL A 237 -7.35 -18.42 0.31
C VAL A 237 -7.52 -16.89 0.45
N PRO A 238 -7.45 -16.33 1.67
CA PRO A 238 -7.61 -14.89 1.90
C PRO A 238 -6.64 -14.02 1.05
N PRO A 239 -7.11 -12.91 0.47
CA PRO A 239 -6.28 -12.06 -0.41
C PRO A 239 -4.97 -11.54 0.21
N TYR A 240 -4.93 -11.30 1.53
CA TYR A 240 -3.70 -10.85 2.20
C TYR A 240 -2.61 -11.94 2.25
N VAL A 241 -3.00 -13.21 2.27
CA VAL A 241 -2.05 -14.34 2.17
C VAL A 241 -1.45 -14.35 0.77
N TRP A 242 -2.26 -14.13 -0.27
CA TRP A 242 -1.77 -13.99 -1.64
C TRP A 242 -0.88 -12.76 -1.85
N ALA A 243 -1.11 -11.67 -1.12
CA ALA A 243 -0.20 -10.52 -1.13
C ALA A 243 1.19 -10.93 -0.63
N SER A 244 1.25 -11.69 0.46
CA SER A 244 2.52 -12.22 0.98
C SER A 244 3.16 -13.27 0.05
N GLN A 245 2.37 -14.10 -0.64
CA GLN A 245 2.88 -15.06 -1.62
C GLN A 245 3.41 -14.40 -2.89
N LEU A 246 2.73 -13.37 -3.39
CA LEU A 246 3.17 -12.60 -4.54
C LEU A 246 4.48 -11.88 -4.23
N HIS A 247 4.56 -11.22 -3.07
CA HIS A 247 5.79 -10.62 -2.59
C HIS A 247 6.94 -11.65 -2.52
N MET A 248 6.69 -12.84 -1.98
CA MET A 248 7.67 -13.92 -1.92
C MET A 248 8.16 -14.39 -3.31
N LEU A 249 7.26 -14.45 -4.31
CA LEU A 249 7.64 -14.75 -5.69
C LEU A 249 8.51 -13.63 -6.30
N LEU A 250 8.14 -12.36 -6.09
CA LEU A 250 8.91 -11.21 -6.58
C LEU A 250 10.30 -11.13 -5.91
N ASN A 251 10.39 -11.36 -4.61
CA ASN A 251 11.66 -11.46 -3.89
C ASN A 251 12.59 -12.54 -4.49
N ARG A 252 12.06 -13.71 -4.85
CA ARG A 252 12.85 -14.79 -5.48
C ARG A 252 13.41 -14.37 -6.84
N LEU A 253 12.65 -13.58 -7.60
CA LEU A 253 13.10 -12.95 -8.85
C LEU A 253 14.12 -11.82 -8.61
N GLY A 254 14.37 -11.42 -7.37
CA GLY A 254 15.23 -10.28 -7.06
C GLY A 254 14.59 -8.95 -7.45
N ILE A 255 13.26 -8.88 -7.35
CA ILE A 255 12.49 -7.64 -7.38
C ILE A 255 12.32 -7.19 -5.93
N GLY A 256 12.85 -6.02 -5.59
CA GLY A 256 12.77 -5.45 -4.25
C GLY A 256 11.40 -4.81 -3.96
N PRO A 257 11.13 -4.41 -2.70
CA PRO A 257 9.88 -3.75 -2.30
C PRO A 257 9.52 -2.53 -3.16
N ASP A 258 10.50 -1.67 -3.47
CA ASP A 258 10.28 -0.43 -4.23
C ASP A 258 9.87 -0.72 -5.70
N GLU A 259 10.51 -1.72 -6.30
CA GLU A 259 10.17 -2.20 -7.65
C GLU A 259 8.80 -2.88 -7.64
N GLU A 260 8.51 -3.71 -6.63
CA GLU A 260 7.21 -4.37 -6.44
C GLU A 260 6.07 -3.35 -6.35
N ARG A 261 6.24 -2.28 -5.57
CA ARG A 261 5.26 -1.19 -5.49
C ARG A 261 4.98 -0.56 -6.85
N THR A 262 6.03 -0.30 -7.61
CA THR A 262 5.94 0.26 -8.97
C THR A 262 5.22 -0.69 -9.93
N LEU A 263 5.55 -1.98 -9.87
CA LEU A 263 4.91 -3.03 -10.67
C LEU A 263 3.42 -3.16 -10.34
N CYS A 264 3.08 -3.22 -9.05
CA CYS A 264 1.69 -3.32 -8.60
C CYS A 264 0.88 -2.10 -9.04
N TRP A 265 1.45 -0.90 -8.89
CA TRP A 265 0.82 0.33 -9.38
C TRP A 265 0.60 0.31 -10.89
N LEU A 266 1.61 -0.09 -11.68
CA LEU A 266 1.51 -0.15 -13.14
C LEU A 266 0.40 -1.10 -13.58
N VAL A 267 0.36 -2.30 -12.99
CA VAL A 267 -0.63 -3.33 -13.31
C VAL A 267 -2.03 -2.88 -12.85
N ALA A 268 -2.13 -2.24 -11.69
CA ALA A 268 -3.40 -1.67 -11.20
C ALA A 268 -3.92 -0.53 -12.09
N ALA A 269 -3.03 0.33 -12.59
CA ALA A 269 -3.38 1.40 -13.52
C ALA A 269 -3.88 0.83 -14.85
N THR A 270 -3.22 -0.20 -15.38
CA THR A 270 -3.69 -0.92 -16.60
C THR A 270 -5.04 -1.59 -16.37
N ALA A 271 -5.29 -2.13 -15.18
CA ALA A 271 -6.58 -2.73 -14.85
C ALA A 271 -7.70 -1.66 -14.78
N ALA A 272 -7.43 -0.50 -14.17
CA ALA A 272 -8.40 0.58 -14.02
C ALA A 272 -8.66 1.36 -15.32
N ALA A 273 -7.65 1.53 -16.16
CA ALA A 273 -7.68 2.33 -17.38
C ALA A 273 -7.10 1.56 -18.57
N PRO A 274 -7.77 0.48 -19.04
CA PRO A 274 -7.26 -0.40 -20.09
C PRO A 274 -7.00 0.30 -21.43
N ASP A 275 -7.75 1.36 -21.71
CA ASP A 275 -7.66 2.16 -22.94
C ASP A 275 -6.73 3.37 -22.79
N GLY A 276 -6.00 3.45 -21.68
CA GLY A 276 -5.18 4.61 -21.31
C GLY A 276 -5.95 5.65 -20.49
N LEU A 277 -5.24 6.72 -20.11
CA LEU A 277 -5.78 7.79 -19.27
C LEU A 277 -6.69 8.72 -20.09
N ALA A 278 -7.79 9.16 -19.49
CA ALA A 278 -8.64 10.17 -20.09
C ALA A 278 -7.89 11.52 -20.26
N PRO A 279 -8.06 12.22 -21.39
CA PRO A 279 -7.45 13.53 -21.60
C PRO A 279 -8.01 14.54 -20.58
N PHE A 280 -7.12 15.16 -19.81
CA PHE A 280 -7.51 15.91 -18.61
C PHE A 280 -8.26 17.23 -18.90
N HIS A 281 -7.92 17.92 -19.99
CA HIS A 281 -8.51 19.23 -20.35
C HIS A 281 -9.44 19.16 -21.57
N GLU A 282 -9.56 18.00 -22.22
CA GLU A 282 -10.43 17.86 -23.38
C GLU A 282 -11.88 17.82 -22.93
N ASP A 283 -12.66 18.85 -23.29
CA ASP A 283 -14.11 18.90 -23.03
C ASP A 283 -14.88 18.40 -24.26
N GLY A 284 -16.04 17.78 -24.04
CA GLY A 284 -16.87 17.22 -25.09
C GLY A 284 -17.80 16.10 -24.62
N VAL A 285 -18.51 15.47 -25.56
CA VAL A 285 -19.47 14.39 -25.26
C VAL A 285 -18.82 13.13 -24.71
N THR A 286 -17.50 12.98 -24.88
CA THR A 286 -16.69 11.87 -24.38
C THR A 286 -16.05 12.15 -23.02
N ALA A 287 -16.06 13.41 -22.55
CA ALA A 287 -15.46 13.79 -21.28
C ALA A 287 -16.08 13.00 -20.11
N ALA A 288 -15.22 12.43 -19.26
CA ALA A 288 -15.63 11.44 -18.27
C ALA A 288 -16.63 12.00 -17.25
N ASP A 289 -16.41 13.24 -16.81
CA ASP A 289 -17.28 13.96 -15.88
C ASP A 289 -18.64 14.30 -16.53
N ARG A 290 -18.67 14.75 -17.79
CA ARG A 290 -19.91 15.03 -18.54
C ARG A 290 -20.74 13.76 -18.72
N ARG A 291 -20.12 12.67 -19.17
CA ARG A 291 -20.77 11.36 -19.33
C ARG A 291 -21.29 10.83 -18.00
N TYR A 292 -20.51 10.97 -16.94
CA TYR A 292 -20.93 10.61 -15.60
C TYR A 292 -22.16 11.41 -15.16
N LEU A 293 -22.16 12.73 -15.35
CA LEU A 293 -23.28 13.60 -14.97
C LEU A 293 -24.55 13.29 -15.77
N GLU A 294 -24.45 12.89 -17.03
CA GLU A 294 -25.60 12.40 -17.79
C GLU A 294 -26.09 11.06 -17.24
N ALA A 295 -25.20 10.07 -17.11
CA ALA A 295 -25.55 8.71 -16.73
C ALA A 295 -26.04 8.57 -15.27
N SER A 296 -25.69 9.51 -14.39
CA SER A 296 -26.07 9.51 -12.97
C SER A 296 -27.38 10.26 -12.66
N ARG A 297 -28.18 10.58 -13.69
CA ARG A 297 -29.51 11.19 -13.53
C ARG A 297 -30.56 10.15 -13.16
N PHE A 298 -31.48 10.53 -12.28
CA PHE A 298 -32.70 9.77 -12.07
C PHE A 298 -33.68 10.03 -13.20
N VAL A 299 -34.32 8.98 -13.66
CA VAL A 299 -35.40 8.99 -14.64
C VAL A 299 -36.67 8.54 -13.92
N PRO A 300 -37.75 9.35 -13.93
CA PRO A 300 -39.00 8.97 -13.31
C PRO A 300 -39.49 7.60 -13.78
N GLY A 301 -39.90 6.74 -12.85
CA GLY A 301 -40.43 5.41 -13.14
C GLY A 301 -39.39 4.29 -13.34
N VAL A 302 -38.09 4.56 -13.26
CA VAL A 302 -37.06 3.52 -13.44
C VAL A 302 -36.66 2.91 -12.09
N ALA A 303 -37.31 1.80 -11.72
CA ALA A 303 -37.08 1.11 -10.44
C ALA A 303 -35.62 0.64 -10.25
N ALA A 304 -34.90 0.31 -11.32
CA ALA A 304 -33.50 -0.13 -11.26
C ALA A 304 -32.53 0.97 -10.76
N GLN A 305 -32.96 2.23 -10.72
CA GLN A 305 -32.18 3.33 -10.17
C GLN A 305 -32.45 3.58 -8.68
N LEU A 306 -33.40 2.88 -8.07
CA LEU A 306 -33.65 3.01 -6.63
C LEU A 306 -32.49 2.41 -5.82
N PRO A 307 -32.28 2.88 -4.57
CA PRO A 307 -31.28 2.30 -3.69
C PRO A 307 -31.51 0.80 -3.52
N ARG A 308 -30.43 0.01 -3.62
CA ARG A 308 -30.48 -1.43 -3.39
C ARG A 308 -30.46 -1.72 -1.90
N GLU A 309 -31.24 -2.70 -1.48
CA GLU A 309 -31.07 -3.32 -0.16
C GLU A 309 -29.77 -4.13 -0.21
N ASP A 310 -28.70 -3.55 0.30
CA ASP A 310 -27.44 -4.27 0.46
C ASP A 310 -26.95 -4.15 1.90
N ALA A 311 -26.65 -5.32 2.45
CA ALA A 311 -26.31 -5.59 3.84
C ALA A 311 -24.90 -6.20 3.90
N ALA A 312 -23.92 -5.54 3.29
CA ALA A 312 -22.53 -5.90 3.54
C ALA A 312 -22.06 -5.18 4.81
N ALA A 313 -21.99 -5.93 5.93
CA ALA A 313 -21.20 -5.53 7.08
C ALA A 313 -19.72 -5.54 6.68
N GLU A 314 -18.96 -4.56 7.17
CA GLU A 314 -17.52 -4.52 6.97
C GLU A 314 -16.84 -5.70 7.68
N ALA A 315 -15.82 -6.25 7.03
CA ALA A 315 -14.86 -7.09 7.74
C ALA A 315 -14.10 -6.18 8.72
N PRO A 316 -14.03 -6.53 10.02
CA PRO A 316 -13.25 -5.77 10.97
C PRO A 316 -11.79 -5.74 10.51
N SER A 317 -11.17 -4.55 10.60
CA SER A 317 -9.72 -4.44 10.47
C SER A 317 -9.09 -5.31 11.55
N LEU A 318 -8.46 -6.38 11.11
CA LEU A 318 -7.81 -7.36 11.95
C LEU A 318 -6.43 -6.78 12.32
N TRP A 319 -6.23 -6.54 13.62
CA TRP A 319 -4.92 -6.39 14.28
C TRP A 319 -4.23 -5.04 14.23
N LEU A 320 -4.80 -4.03 14.89
CA LEU A 320 -4.09 -2.78 15.16
C LEU A 320 -4.38 -2.28 16.59
N GLY A 321 -3.37 -1.69 17.23
CA GLY A 321 -3.53 -1.12 18.57
C GLY A 321 -4.52 0.05 18.57
N THR A 322 -5.43 0.06 19.54
CA THR A 322 -6.36 1.18 19.73
C THR A 322 -5.78 2.19 20.72
N VAL A 323 -6.01 3.47 20.46
CA VAL A 323 -5.62 4.58 21.34
C VAL A 323 -6.88 5.38 21.66
N ASP A 324 -7.19 5.49 22.95
CA ASP A 324 -8.27 6.35 23.42
C ASP A 324 -7.76 7.79 23.50
N LEU A 325 -8.55 8.72 22.99
CA LEU A 325 -8.29 10.14 23.19
C LEU A 325 -8.93 10.59 24.52
N PRO A 326 -8.37 11.60 25.20
CA PRO A 326 -9.05 12.22 26.34
C PRO A 326 -10.43 12.77 25.90
N PRO A 327 -11.37 12.95 26.84
CA PRO A 327 -12.64 13.59 26.54
C PRO A 327 -12.40 14.95 25.88
N GLY A 328 -13.03 15.18 24.72
CA GLY A 328 -13.05 16.49 24.09
C GLY A 328 -14.10 17.38 24.75
N ASP A 329 -13.76 18.64 24.98
CA ASP A 329 -14.69 19.67 25.44
C ASP A 329 -15.31 20.36 24.22
N PRO A 330 -16.63 20.23 23.96
CA PRO A 330 -17.28 20.92 22.85
C PRO A 330 -17.11 22.44 22.99
N PRO A 331 -16.78 23.16 21.89
CA PRO A 331 -16.54 24.59 21.97
C PRO A 331 -17.84 25.33 22.33
N ALA A 332 -17.74 26.29 23.23
CA ALA A 332 -18.83 27.19 23.56
C ALA A 332 -18.99 28.27 22.48
N GLY A 333 -20.21 28.62 22.12
CA GLY A 333 -20.50 29.69 21.17
C GLY A 333 -21.75 29.44 20.33
N SER A 334 -22.20 30.48 19.65
CA SER A 334 -23.31 30.38 18.70
C SER A 334 -22.82 29.95 17.31
N LEU A 335 -23.71 29.33 16.53
CA LEU A 335 -23.45 29.02 15.12
C LEU A 335 -23.07 30.27 14.31
N VAL A 336 -23.66 31.42 14.63
CA VAL A 336 -23.38 32.70 13.97
C VAL A 336 -21.93 33.13 14.21
N GLU A 337 -21.42 32.97 15.43
CA GLU A 337 -20.02 33.26 15.76
C GLU A 337 -19.08 32.31 15.02
N ALA A 338 -19.37 31.00 15.03
CA ALA A 338 -18.58 30.00 14.31
C ALA A 338 -18.48 30.32 12.80
N LEU A 339 -19.61 30.68 12.16
CA LEU A 339 -19.63 31.05 10.75
C LEU A 339 -18.82 32.32 10.47
N ARG A 340 -18.86 33.30 11.38
CA ARG A 340 -18.13 34.58 11.23
C ARG A 340 -16.64 34.43 11.50
N SER A 341 -16.24 33.61 12.46
CA SER A 341 -14.84 33.38 12.83
C SER A 341 -14.13 32.43 11.87
N ARG A 342 -14.87 31.52 11.21
CA ARG A 342 -14.29 30.53 10.30
C ARG A 342 -13.42 31.18 9.23
N ARG A 343 -12.15 30.75 9.18
CA ARG A 343 -11.16 31.05 8.15
C ARG A 343 -10.48 29.75 7.75
N THR A 344 -9.91 29.73 6.55
CA THR A 344 -9.10 28.59 6.10
C THR A 344 -7.66 28.89 6.49
N GLY A 345 -7.09 28.05 7.35
CA GLY A 345 -5.71 28.16 7.79
C GLY A 345 -4.73 28.01 6.64
N ARG A 346 -3.63 28.78 6.67
CA ARG A 346 -2.54 28.78 5.68
C ARG A 346 -1.23 29.16 6.36
N GLY A 347 -0.10 28.73 5.80
CA GLY A 347 1.21 29.13 6.30
C GLY A 347 1.41 28.82 7.79
N ALA A 348 2.03 29.77 8.50
CA ALA A 348 2.35 29.67 9.91
C ALA A 348 1.12 29.49 10.83
N ASP A 349 -0.08 29.85 10.38
CA ASP A 349 -1.31 29.64 11.17
C ASP A 349 -1.60 28.17 11.44
N LEU A 350 -0.97 27.24 10.69
CA LEU A 350 -1.15 25.80 10.83
C LEU A 350 -0.05 25.15 11.70
N GLY A 351 0.96 25.91 12.13
CA GLY A 351 2.13 25.36 12.82
C GLY A 351 2.11 25.44 14.34
N GLY A 352 1.10 26.08 14.94
CA GLY A 352 0.98 26.17 16.40
C GLY A 352 0.55 24.85 17.06
N PRO A 353 0.74 24.71 18.37
CA PRO A 353 0.61 23.45 19.09
C PRO A 353 -0.80 22.85 19.03
N LEU A 354 -0.87 21.52 19.09
CA LEU A 354 -2.10 20.74 19.20
C LEU A 354 -1.92 19.66 20.27
N ASP A 355 -2.91 19.53 21.15
CA ASP A 355 -2.98 18.44 22.13
C ASP A 355 -4.11 17.46 21.80
N ALA A 356 -4.04 16.27 22.39
CA ALA A 356 -4.99 15.19 22.18
C ALA A 356 -6.44 15.56 22.57
N GLY A 357 -6.63 16.46 23.55
CA GLY A 357 -7.96 16.93 23.97
C GLY A 357 -8.60 17.84 22.92
N ARG A 358 -7.85 18.81 22.40
CA ARG A 358 -8.33 19.68 21.32
C ARG A 358 -8.56 18.92 20.02
N LEU A 359 -7.72 17.92 19.73
CA LEU A 359 -7.95 16.99 18.63
C LEU A 359 -9.25 16.18 18.83
N ALA A 360 -9.48 15.66 20.04
CA ALA A 360 -10.72 14.96 20.39
C ALA A 360 -11.95 15.87 20.23
N THR A 361 -11.88 17.13 20.70
CA THR A 361 -12.92 18.14 20.49
C THR A 361 -13.24 18.30 19.00
N LEU A 362 -12.21 18.45 18.16
CA LEU A 362 -12.39 18.61 16.71
C LEU A 362 -13.09 17.40 16.09
N LEU A 363 -12.57 16.20 16.33
CA LEU A 363 -13.08 14.97 15.72
C LEU A 363 -14.50 14.64 16.20
N TRP A 364 -14.73 14.64 17.52
CA TRP A 364 -15.99 14.15 18.08
C TRP A 364 -17.12 15.14 17.96
N THR A 365 -16.84 16.45 18.02
CA THR A 365 -17.89 17.46 17.78
C THR A 365 -18.30 17.49 16.31
N ALA A 366 -17.36 17.29 15.38
CA ALA A 366 -17.65 17.38 13.95
C ALA A 366 -18.34 16.14 13.36
N GLN A 367 -18.12 14.95 13.93
CA GLN A 367 -18.62 13.68 13.37
C GLN A 367 -18.98 12.58 14.38
N GLY A 368 -18.81 12.78 15.68
CA GLY A 368 -19.13 11.75 16.66
C GLY A 368 -20.59 11.31 16.59
N ALA A 369 -20.83 10.00 16.73
CA ALA A 369 -22.20 9.47 16.79
C ALA A 369 -22.92 9.93 18.06
N PHE A 370 -24.20 10.26 17.93
CA PHE A 370 -25.15 10.46 19.02
C PHE A 370 -25.73 9.11 19.50
N ASP A 371 -26.45 9.12 20.62
CA ASP A 371 -27.03 7.90 21.22
C ASP A 371 -28.03 7.17 20.32
N ASP A 372 -28.67 7.90 19.41
CA ASP A 372 -29.61 7.37 18.42
C ASP A 372 -28.92 6.91 17.11
N GLY A 373 -27.58 6.97 17.06
CA GLY A 373 -26.77 6.59 15.92
C GLY A 373 -26.64 7.66 14.84
N HIS A 374 -27.36 8.78 14.94
CA HIS A 374 -27.20 9.90 14.00
C HIS A 374 -25.88 10.64 14.24
N ARG A 375 -25.52 11.49 13.28
CA ARG A 375 -24.32 12.34 13.31
C ARG A 375 -24.69 13.79 13.05
N PRO A 376 -23.83 14.76 13.42
CA PRO A 376 -24.07 16.20 13.19
C PRO A 376 -23.99 16.64 11.73
N TYR A 377 -24.03 15.71 10.76
CA TYR A 377 -24.09 16.00 9.34
C TYR A 377 -24.96 14.97 8.61
N PRO A 378 -25.64 15.35 7.51
CA PRO A 378 -26.47 14.43 6.76
C PRO A 378 -25.63 13.47 5.92
N SER A 379 -26.10 12.22 5.81
CA SER A 379 -25.52 11.20 4.95
C SER A 379 -26.63 10.45 4.20
N ALA A 380 -26.36 10.07 2.95
CA ALA A 380 -27.31 9.33 2.14
C ALA A 380 -27.62 7.97 2.78
N GLY A 381 -28.88 7.75 3.15
CA GLY A 381 -29.35 6.53 3.81
C GLY A 381 -28.64 6.21 5.11
N ALA A 382 -28.16 7.24 5.83
CA ALA A 382 -27.40 7.09 7.08
C ALA A 382 -26.20 6.13 6.97
N ARG A 383 -25.56 6.07 5.79
CA ARG A 383 -24.43 5.16 5.52
C ARG A 383 -23.10 5.68 6.07
N TYR A 384 -22.97 6.99 6.25
CA TYR A 384 -21.78 7.67 6.75
C TYR A 384 -20.51 7.22 6.01
N SER A 385 -20.52 7.50 4.70
CA SER A 385 -19.47 7.10 3.76
C SER A 385 -18.22 7.96 3.84
N ALA A 386 -18.33 9.22 4.29
CA ALA A 386 -17.19 10.08 4.55
C ALA A 386 -16.51 9.67 5.87
N ARG A 387 -15.19 9.49 5.81
CA ARG A 387 -14.34 8.95 6.88
C ARG A 387 -13.07 9.77 7.02
N LEU A 388 -12.46 9.71 8.19
CA LEU A 388 -11.20 10.40 8.47
C LEU A 388 -10.09 9.40 8.75
N ARG A 389 -8.91 9.70 8.21
CA ARG A 389 -7.65 9.12 8.64
C ARG A 389 -6.73 10.24 9.10
N LEU A 390 -6.12 10.07 10.26
CA LEU A 390 -5.28 11.06 10.92
C LEU A 390 -3.82 10.69 10.73
N VAL A 391 -3.01 11.63 10.27
CA VAL A 391 -1.56 11.61 10.46
C VAL A 391 -1.25 12.52 11.65
N ALA A 392 -0.84 11.94 12.76
CA ALA A 392 -0.32 12.67 13.92
C ALA A 392 1.21 12.79 13.80
N LEU A 393 1.73 14.01 13.92
CA LEU A 393 3.15 14.33 13.78
C LEU A 393 3.72 14.82 15.11
N ASP A 394 3.15 15.90 15.64
CA ASP A 394 3.52 16.50 16.92
C ASP A 394 2.27 16.90 17.71
N VAL A 395 1.55 15.89 18.21
CA VAL A 395 0.34 16.08 19.02
C VAL A 395 0.65 15.71 20.47
N THR A 396 0.55 16.69 21.37
CA THR A 396 0.81 16.46 22.80
C THR A 396 -0.17 15.42 23.33
N GLY A 397 0.34 14.31 23.89
CA GLY A 397 -0.48 13.22 24.43
C GLY A 397 -0.92 12.15 23.41
N LEU A 398 -0.41 12.20 22.17
CA LEU A 398 -0.65 11.18 21.14
C LEU A 398 0.66 10.84 20.42
N ALA A 399 1.00 9.55 20.33
CA ALA A 399 2.19 9.14 19.60
C ALA A 399 2.08 9.44 18.09
N ALA A 400 3.18 9.84 17.46
CA ALA A 400 3.21 10.06 16.02
C ALA A 400 2.86 8.77 15.26
N GLY A 401 2.00 8.88 14.25
CA GLY A 401 1.50 7.73 13.50
C GLY A 401 0.38 8.08 12.54
N VAL A 402 0.00 7.12 11.70
CA VAL A 402 -1.21 7.15 10.89
C VAL A 402 -2.29 6.35 11.62
N TYR A 403 -3.49 6.91 11.77
CA TYR A 403 -4.60 6.34 12.53
C TYR A 403 -5.91 6.40 11.75
N ASP A 404 -6.66 5.31 11.70
CA ASP A 404 -8.07 5.36 11.33
C ASP A 404 -8.88 5.94 12.50
N VAL A 405 -9.85 6.81 12.20
CA VAL A 405 -10.70 7.43 13.21
C VAL A 405 -11.96 6.59 13.38
N ASP A 406 -12.04 5.83 14.48
CA ASP A 406 -13.26 5.12 14.88
C ASP A 406 -14.19 6.10 15.60
N GLU A 407 -15.07 6.70 14.81
CA GLU A 407 -16.02 7.72 15.25
C GLU A 407 -17.21 7.17 16.03
N VAL A 408 -17.43 5.85 15.98
CA VAL A 408 -18.45 5.17 16.78
C VAL A 408 -17.89 4.86 18.16
N GLY A 409 -16.70 4.25 18.22
CA GLY A 409 -15.99 3.97 19.46
C GLY A 409 -15.30 5.19 20.08
N ARG A 410 -15.26 6.34 19.38
CA ARG A 410 -14.54 7.57 19.75
C ARG A 410 -13.08 7.32 20.13
N ARG A 411 -12.39 6.55 19.29
CA ARG A 411 -10.99 6.15 19.48
C ARG A 411 -10.24 6.16 18.16
N LEU A 412 -8.92 6.03 18.25
CA LEU A 412 -8.04 5.90 17.11
C LEU A 412 -7.58 4.45 16.97
N VAL A 413 -7.49 3.96 15.74
CA VAL A 413 -6.92 2.65 15.41
C VAL A 413 -5.61 2.90 14.68
N ALA A 414 -4.47 2.48 15.24
CA ALA A 414 -3.17 2.65 14.57
C ALA A 414 -3.21 1.99 13.18
N VAL A 415 -2.55 2.54 12.17
CA VAL A 415 -2.55 2.00 10.80
C VAL A 415 -1.13 1.80 10.28
N ALA A 416 -0.28 2.81 10.44
CA ALA A 416 1.11 2.80 10.01
C ALA A 416 1.95 3.77 10.86
N PRO A 417 3.29 3.66 10.85
CA PRO A 417 4.18 4.68 11.40
C PRO A 417 3.97 6.05 10.75
N ALA A 418 4.37 7.13 11.43
CA ALA A 418 4.27 8.48 10.88
C ALA A 418 5.16 8.61 9.61
N PRO A 419 4.65 9.22 8.53
CA PRO A 419 5.47 9.56 7.37
C PRO A 419 6.47 10.67 7.74
N SER A 420 7.60 10.70 7.04
CA SER A 420 8.54 11.80 7.12
C SER A 420 7.97 13.10 6.54
N ALA A 421 8.52 14.25 6.95
CA ALA A 421 8.14 15.54 6.39
C ALA A 421 8.35 15.62 4.86
N ALA A 422 9.37 14.94 4.34
CA ALA A 422 9.64 14.88 2.90
C ALA A 422 8.56 14.10 2.14
N GLU A 423 8.08 12.99 2.69
CA GLU A 423 6.96 12.23 2.09
C GLU A 423 5.68 13.04 2.09
N LEU A 424 5.37 13.69 3.20
CA LEU A 424 4.21 14.56 3.29
C LEU A 424 4.31 15.69 2.28
N ALA A 425 5.44 16.41 2.21
CA ALA A 425 5.65 17.47 1.23
C ALA A 425 5.47 17.00 -0.22
N ALA A 426 5.83 15.74 -0.53
CA ALA A 426 5.62 15.15 -1.84
C ALA A 426 4.14 14.90 -2.20
N THR A 427 3.21 14.91 -1.24
CA THR A 427 1.79 14.63 -1.50
C THR A 427 1.01 15.78 -2.11
N SER A 428 1.49 17.03 -2.06
CA SER A 428 0.73 18.18 -2.58
C SER A 428 1.65 19.31 -3.06
N MET A 429 1.25 19.96 -4.15
CA MET A 429 1.89 21.21 -4.62
C MET A 429 1.73 22.39 -3.65
N TRP A 430 0.88 22.25 -2.62
CA TRP A 430 0.67 23.26 -1.58
C TRP A 430 1.52 23.01 -0.34
N PHE A 431 2.30 21.92 -0.29
CA PHE A 431 3.14 21.57 0.83
C PHE A 431 4.61 21.88 0.52
N GLY A 432 5.26 22.65 1.39
CA GLY A 432 6.63 23.05 1.20
C GLY A 432 7.01 24.28 2.02
N PRO A 433 8.28 24.69 1.99
CA PRO A 433 8.74 25.89 2.68
C PRO A 433 8.03 27.13 2.15
N ALA A 434 7.80 28.11 3.03
CA ALA A 434 7.11 29.36 2.69
C ALA A 434 7.75 30.11 1.50
N ASP A 435 9.07 30.04 1.37
CA ASP A 435 9.82 30.66 0.27
C ASP A 435 9.53 30.03 -1.10
N SER A 436 9.17 28.74 -1.13
CA SER A 436 8.88 27.99 -2.35
C SER A 436 7.39 27.96 -2.68
N VAL A 437 6.54 27.92 -1.65
CA VAL A 437 5.08 27.87 -1.78
C VAL A 437 4.47 28.97 -0.92
N PRO A 438 4.30 30.20 -1.45
CA PRO A 438 3.70 31.28 -0.70
C PRO A 438 2.30 30.91 -0.18
N ALA A 439 2.08 31.08 1.12
CA ALA A 439 0.86 30.65 1.82
C ALA A 439 0.53 29.13 1.72
N GLY A 440 1.53 28.31 1.41
CA GLY A 440 1.48 26.85 1.51
C GLY A 440 1.52 26.37 2.95
N VAL A 441 1.63 25.06 3.14
CA VAL A 441 1.71 24.43 4.47
C VAL A 441 3.14 23.99 4.71
N GLU A 442 3.72 24.52 5.79
CA GLU A 442 5.03 24.10 6.26
C GLU A 442 4.91 22.80 7.06
N VAL A 443 5.11 21.69 6.35
CA VAL A 443 4.94 20.33 6.91
C VAL A 443 5.80 20.09 8.15
N ALA A 444 7.00 20.69 8.22
CA ALA A 444 7.92 20.53 9.35
C ALA A 444 7.36 21.08 10.67
N ALA A 445 6.46 22.07 10.61
CA ALA A 445 5.81 22.66 11.78
C ALA A 445 4.39 22.12 12.00
N LEU A 446 3.87 21.26 11.10
CA LEU A 446 2.48 20.82 11.15
C LEU A 446 2.30 19.74 12.24
N PRO A 447 1.41 19.93 13.24
CA PRO A 447 1.22 18.92 14.27
C PRO A 447 0.35 17.75 13.81
N ALA A 448 -0.63 17.99 12.92
CA ALA A 448 -1.50 16.94 12.39
C ALA A 448 -2.03 17.23 10.99
N LEU A 449 -2.33 16.16 10.24
CA LEU A 449 -2.99 16.21 8.94
C LEU A 449 -4.13 15.20 8.90
N LEU A 450 -5.35 15.64 8.60
CA LEU A 450 -6.47 14.74 8.35
C LEU A 450 -6.64 14.50 6.86
N GLY A 451 -6.71 13.23 6.47
CA GLY A 451 -7.19 12.79 5.16
C GLY A 451 -8.68 12.50 5.26
N LEU A 452 -9.50 13.35 4.62
CA LEU A 452 -10.92 13.08 4.47
C LEU A 452 -11.12 12.25 3.21
N TYR A 453 -11.56 11.01 3.38
CA TYR A 453 -11.82 10.08 2.29
C TYR A 453 -13.27 9.61 2.29
N VAL A 454 -13.70 8.99 1.20
CA VAL A 454 -15.03 8.39 1.06
C VAL A 454 -14.90 6.91 0.75
N ARG A 455 -15.72 6.09 1.42
CA ARG A 455 -15.91 4.67 1.13
C ARG A 455 -16.80 4.51 -0.09
N PHE A 456 -16.25 4.88 -1.25
CA PHE A 456 -16.94 4.96 -2.52
C PHE A 456 -17.48 3.60 -2.96
N GLY A 457 -16.69 2.54 -2.84
CA GLY A 457 -17.09 1.17 -3.21
C GLY A 457 -18.35 0.71 -2.46
N ALA A 458 -18.36 0.92 -1.14
CA ALA A 458 -19.50 0.59 -0.29
C ALA A 458 -20.76 1.38 -0.67
N LEU A 459 -20.62 2.69 -0.88
CA LEU A 459 -21.74 3.55 -1.28
C LEU A 459 -22.26 3.18 -2.67
N ARG A 460 -21.38 2.81 -3.60
CA ARG A 460 -21.71 2.41 -4.96
C ARG A 460 -22.54 1.13 -5.04
N ARG A 461 -22.34 0.17 -4.14
CA ARG A 461 -23.18 -1.05 -4.06
C ARG A 461 -24.66 -0.71 -3.83
N THR A 462 -24.93 0.29 -3.01
CA THR A 462 -26.30 0.76 -2.70
C THR A 462 -26.84 1.70 -3.77
N TYR A 463 -26.06 2.70 -4.18
CA TYR A 463 -26.56 3.86 -4.96
C TYR A 463 -26.11 3.89 -6.43
N GLY A 464 -25.33 2.90 -6.88
CA GLY A 464 -24.83 2.81 -8.25
C GLY A 464 -24.11 4.08 -8.70
N LEU A 465 -24.49 4.61 -9.87
CA LEU A 465 -23.91 5.84 -10.42
C LEU A 465 -24.20 7.09 -9.59
N ARG A 466 -25.16 7.07 -8.67
CA ARG A 466 -25.45 8.23 -7.81
C ARG A 466 -24.42 8.39 -6.68
N ALA A 467 -23.67 7.33 -6.37
CA ALA A 467 -22.73 7.31 -5.25
C ALA A 467 -21.74 8.47 -5.26
N ALA A 468 -21.12 8.82 -6.39
CA ALA A 468 -20.09 9.87 -6.39
C ALA A 468 -20.65 11.25 -6.03
N ARG A 469 -21.89 11.57 -6.47
CA ARG A 469 -22.54 12.84 -6.08
C ARG A 469 -22.81 12.88 -4.58
N LEU A 470 -23.26 11.77 -4.02
CA LEU A 470 -23.60 11.65 -2.61
C LEU A 470 -22.34 11.67 -1.74
N ALA A 471 -21.30 10.95 -2.15
CA ALA A 471 -20.02 10.88 -1.46
C ALA A 471 -19.36 12.26 -1.36
N PHE A 472 -19.22 12.98 -2.46
CA PHE A 472 -18.57 14.30 -2.45
C PHE A 472 -19.39 15.37 -1.72
N ALA A 473 -20.73 15.30 -1.80
CA ALA A 473 -21.59 16.17 -1.00
C ALA A 473 -21.42 15.91 0.50
N GLU A 474 -21.40 14.64 0.90
CA GLU A 474 -21.19 14.23 2.29
C GLU A 474 -19.81 14.65 2.81
N ALA A 475 -18.75 14.44 2.02
CA ALA A 475 -17.40 14.91 2.34
C ALA A 475 -17.38 16.44 2.53
N GLY A 476 -18.07 17.21 1.68
CA GLY A 476 -18.22 18.65 1.85
C GLY A 476 -18.93 19.04 3.16
N HIS A 477 -19.98 18.32 3.56
CA HIS A 477 -20.65 18.55 4.85
C HIS A 477 -19.71 18.32 6.02
N LEU A 478 -18.98 17.20 6.03
CA LEU A 478 -18.04 16.89 7.09
C LEU A 478 -16.86 17.87 7.13
N ALA A 479 -16.30 18.22 5.98
CA ALA A 479 -15.23 19.23 5.88
C ALA A 479 -15.68 20.59 6.46
N GLN A 480 -16.91 21.01 6.17
CA GLN A 480 -17.46 22.25 6.72
C GLN A 480 -17.68 22.15 8.24
N ASN A 481 -18.18 21.03 8.76
CA ASN A 481 -18.29 20.82 10.20
C ASN A 481 -16.92 20.92 10.89
N LEU A 482 -15.90 20.25 10.35
CA LEU A 482 -14.54 20.34 10.88
C LEU A 482 -14.03 21.78 10.88
N ALA A 483 -14.28 22.55 9.82
CA ALA A 483 -13.87 23.95 9.73
C ALA A 483 -14.58 24.85 10.76
N LEU A 484 -15.87 24.63 11.01
CA LEU A 484 -16.65 25.40 12.01
C LEU A 484 -16.25 25.06 13.44
N VAL A 485 -16.03 23.77 13.72
CA VAL A 485 -15.56 23.30 15.04
C VAL A 485 -14.16 23.82 15.29
N ALA A 486 -13.25 23.74 14.32
CA ALA A 486 -11.91 24.28 14.45
C ALA A 486 -11.93 25.78 14.78
N ALA A 487 -12.71 26.56 14.02
CA ALA A 487 -12.84 27.99 14.26
C ALA A 487 -13.41 28.33 15.66
N SER A 488 -14.35 27.52 16.15
CA SER A 488 -14.96 27.71 17.47
C SER A 488 -14.02 27.26 18.61
N ALA A 489 -13.15 26.29 18.36
CA ALA A 489 -12.15 25.78 19.29
C ALA A 489 -10.82 26.55 19.26
N GLY A 490 -10.75 27.65 18.50
CA GLY A 490 -9.52 28.44 18.33
C GLY A 490 -8.39 27.67 17.62
N LEU A 491 -8.75 26.67 16.80
CA LEU A 491 -7.84 25.92 15.95
C LEU A 491 -7.80 26.54 14.55
N SER A 492 -6.70 26.27 13.86
CA SER A 492 -6.54 26.58 12.44
C SER A 492 -6.67 25.28 11.63
N LEU A 493 -7.51 25.32 10.60
CA LEU A 493 -7.75 24.17 9.73
C LEU A 493 -7.62 24.61 8.26
N GLY A 494 -6.73 23.96 7.53
CA GLY A 494 -6.66 24.10 6.07
C GLY A 494 -7.71 23.22 5.38
N VAL A 495 -8.06 23.57 4.15
CA VAL A 495 -8.93 22.75 3.29
C VAL A 495 -8.31 22.70 1.90
N LEU A 496 -7.68 21.58 1.57
CA LEU A 496 -6.91 21.41 0.33
C LEU A 496 -7.53 20.30 -0.52
N GLY A 497 -8.02 20.65 -1.70
CA GLY A 497 -8.42 19.70 -2.74
C GLY A 497 -7.35 19.46 -3.81
N GLY A 498 -6.23 20.19 -3.75
CA GLY A 498 -5.10 19.99 -4.65
C GLY A 498 -4.04 19.13 -3.99
N PHE A 499 -3.91 17.88 -4.43
CA PHE A 499 -2.88 16.95 -4.01
C PHE A 499 -2.60 15.96 -5.15
N TYR A 500 -1.51 15.21 -5.04
CA TYR A 500 -1.18 14.12 -5.96
C TYR A 500 -1.81 12.84 -5.41
N ASP A 501 -2.97 12.46 -5.96
CA ASP A 501 -3.81 11.35 -5.47
C ASP A 501 -3.00 10.13 -5.04
N ASP A 502 -2.28 9.47 -5.94
CA ASP A 502 -1.59 8.22 -5.62
C ASP A 502 -0.56 8.35 -4.48
N LEU A 503 0.15 9.49 -4.38
CA LEU A 503 1.11 9.76 -3.30
C LEU A 503 0.39 10.02 -1.97
N ALA A 504 -0.73 10.73 -2.01
CA ALA A 504 -1.54 10.98 -0.83
C ALA A 504 -2.23 9.70 -0.36
N HIS A 505 -2.89 8.94 -1.24
CA HIS A 505 -3.50 7.65 -0.92
C HIS A 505 -2.48 6.70 -0.31
N ASP A 506 -1.25 6.68 -0.81
CA ASP A 506 -0.17 5.90 -0.20
C ASP A 506 0.09 6.32 1.26
N VAL A 507 0.34 7.61 1.54
CA VAL A 507 0.54 8.11 2.92
C VAL A 507 -0.62 7.73 3.85
N PHE A 508 -1.84 7.80 3.34
CA PHE A 508 -3.03 7.45 4.09
C PHE A 508 -3.37 5.95 4.03
N VAL A 509 -2.58 5.09 3.38
CA VAL A 509 -2.84 3.65 3.25
C VAL A 509 -4.25 3.35 2.70
N LEU A 510 -4.60 4.05 1.63
CA LEU A 510 -5.86 3.91 0.90
C LEU A 510 -5.58 3.31 -0.48
N ASP A 511 -6.51 2.50 -1.00
CA ASP A 511 -6.36 1.91 -2.33
C ASP A 511 -6.66 2.92 -3.46
N GLY A 512 -7.47 3.96 -3.20
CA GLY A 512 -7.81 4.98 -4.20
C GLY A 512 -8.83 4.54 -5.25
N VAL A 513 -9.41 3.34 -5.13
CA VAL A 513 -10.45 2.75 -5.98
C VAL A 513 -11.77 2.68 -5.22
N ASP A 514 -11.80 1.94 -4.12
CA ASP A 514 -12.95 1.78 -3.23
C ASP A 514 -12.93 2.83 -2.11
N ASP A 515 -11.76 3.16 -1.58
CA ASP A 515 -11.57 4.24 -0.61
C ASP A 515 -10.73 5.37 -1.21
N THR A 516 -11.32 6.56 -1.37
CA THR A 516 -10.66 7.66 -2.09
C THR A 516 -10.67 8.99 -1.33
N LEU A 517 -9.52 9.65 -1.28
CA LEU A 517 -9.34 10.98 -0.69
C LEU A 517 -10.14 12.04 -1.43
N VAL A 518 -10.66 13.00 -0.66
CA VAL A 518 -11.37 14.18 -1.16
C VAL A 518 -10.68 15.46 -0.69
N TYR A 519 -10.23 15.51 0.56
CA TYR A 519 -9.48 16.64 1.10
C TYR A 519 -8.30 16.21 1.95
N LEU A 520 -7.25 17.01 1.89
CA LEU A 520 -6.22 17.10 2.93
C LEU A 520 -6.55 18.30 3.82
N LEU A 521 -6.65 18.07 5.13
CA LEU A 521 -7.03 19.08 6.12
C LEU A 521 -5.90 19.19 7.17
N PRO A 522 -4.87 20.03 6.92
CA PRO A 522 -3.84 20.30 7.91
C PRO A 522 -4.47 20.99 9.12
N VAL A 523 -4.05 20.61 10.32
CA VAL A 523 -4.62 21.08 11.58
C VAL A 523 -3.50 21.56 12.48
N GLY A 524 -3.69 22.71 13.11
CA GLY A 524 -2.83 23.23 14.17
C GLY A 524 -3.53 24.35 14.92
N SER A 525 -2.75 25.22 15.53
CA SER A 525 -3.25 26.47 16.12
C SER A 525 -2.59 27.67 15.46
N PRO A 526 -3.24 28.85 15.43
CA PRO A 526 -2.54 30.08 15.08
C PRO A 526 -1.28 30.21 15.94
N ALA A 527 -0.16 30.61 15.34
CA ALA A 527 1.02 30.97 16.12
C ALA A 527 0.62 32.04 17.14
N GLY A 528 0.93 31.81 18.42
CA GLY A 528 0.80 32.87 19.43
C GLY A 528 1.63 34.08 19.01
N PRO A 529 1.34 35.30 19.49
CA PRO A 529 2.21 36.44 19.21
C PRO A 529 3.65 36.07 19.60
N GLU A 530 4.61 36.25 18.69
CA GLU A 530 6.04 36.18 19.03
C GLU A 530 6.27 37.14 20.21
N VAL A 531 6.74 36.58 21.33
CA VAL A 531 6.99 37.32 22.58
C VAL A 531 8.27 38.13 22.47
#